data_AF-A0A932QAV9-F1
#
_entry.id   AF-A0A932QAV9-F1
#
_cell.length_a   1.000
_cell.length_b   1.000
_cell.length_c   1.000
_cell.angle_alpha   90.00
_cell.angle_beta   90.00
_cell.angle_gamma   90.00
#
_symmetry.space_group_name_H-M   'P 1'
#
loop_
_entity.id
_entity.type
_entity.pdbx_description
1 polymer ?
#
loop_
_entity_poly.entity_id
_entity_poly.type
_entity_poly.pdbx_seq_one_letter_code
_entity_poly.pdbx_strand_id
1 'polypeptide(L)'
;MNTFIATTLLLFIAVQAVQAAPPADRTPPMSMDEIMQQLKDSELVYVIEPLAKHPQLKPETFVDSYWPRHSKIRDDDDKEAPAAGPAAHRALFLKGRSFLQSKQYAEAREAWIDALVLHPQDTETLEALKTNEALLKIKVFNRPFVPQALARHAGAGIEVLTPEGGKAGQSHWLAYGVLKAIWMGEPGFRKRMTHDPRHVWTATEELQSLESLLQVYEVEKSESDFKPDPEAEWLRKIFADGNGMGFVLYELGSRVDPSLMQRVSQAEREKTRAYITNYVVTRLR
;
A
#
# COMPACT_ATOMS: atom_id res chain seq x y z
N MET A 1 18.62 -4.46 67.95
CA MET A 1 18.96 -5.00 66.61
C MET A 1 17.70 -4.91 65.76
N ASN A 2 17.60 -3.86 64.94
CA ASN A 2 16.50 -3.68 64.00
C ASN A 2 17.03 -3.89 62.59
N THR A 3 16.51 -4.90 61.89
CA THR A 3 16.86 -5.22 60.51
C THR A 3 15.77 -4.64 59.61
N PHE A 4 16.08 -3.58 58.88
CA PHE A 4 15.24 -3.05 57.79
C PHE A 4 15.54 -3.85 56.52
N ILE A 5 14.54 -4.53 55.96
CA ILE A 5 14.59 -5.13 54.62
C ILE A 5 13.87 -4.14 53.68
N ALA A 6 14.64 -3.51 52.79
CA ALA A 6 14.12 -2.65 51.74
C ALA A 6 13.69 -3.52 50.55
N THR A 7 12.39 -3.62 50.33
CA THR A 7 11.80 -4.27 49.15
C THR A 7 11.72 -3.23 48.02
N THR A 8 12.61 -3.33 47.04
CA THR A 8 12.56 -2.52 45.82
C THR A 8 11.50 -3.07 44.87
N LEU A 9 10.39 -2.35 44.72
CA LEU A 9 9.31 -2.64 43.78
C LEU A 9 9.67 -2.08 42.40
N LEU A 10 10.05 -2.96 41.47
CA LEU A 10 10.29 -2.61 40.06
C LEU A 10 8.95 -2.59 39.32
N LEU A 11 8.46 -1.38 39.02
CA LEU A 11 7.24 -1.15 38.26
C LEU A 11 7.55 -1.33 36.76
N PHE A 12 7.21 -2.49 36.20
CA PHE A 12 7.19 -2.69 34.75
C PHE A 12 5.98 -1.97 34.15
N ILE A 13 6.21 -0.81 33.54
CA ILE A 13 5.21 -0.17 32.69
C ILE A 13 5.27 -0.88 31.33
N ALA A 14 4.37 -1.86 31.14
CA ALA A 14 4.09 -2.41 29.83
C ALA A 14 3.37 -1.35 29.00
N VAL A 15 4.10 -0.67 28.11
CA VAL A 15 3.49 0.14 27.06
C VAL A 15 2.87 -0.84 26.06
N GLN A 16 1.62 -1.24 26.28
CA GLN A 16 0.84 -1.86 25.23
C GLN A 16 0.53 -0.77 24.22
N ALA A 17 1.17 -0.84 23.06
CA ALA A 17 0.74 -0.09 21.89
C ALA A 17 -0.72 -0.48 21.64
N VAL A 18 -1.64 0.45 21.87
CA VAL A 18 -3.05 0.29 21.53
C VAL A 18 -3.10 0.20 20.00
N GLN A 19 -3.08 -1.02 19.47
CA GLN A 19 -3.48 -1.26 18.09
C GLN A 19 -4.96 -0.87 18.02
N ALA A 20 -5.25 0.23 17.34
CA ALA A 20 -6.62 0.62 17.07
C ALA A 20 -7.29 -0.56 16.36
N ALA A 21 -8.38 -1.08 16.95
CA ALA A 21 -9.16 -2.12 16.31
C ALA A 21 -9.56 -1.65 14.91
N PRO A 22 -9.49 -2.51 13.88
CA PRO A 22 -9.94 -2.14 12.55
C PRO A 22 -11.40 -1.66 12.62
N PRO A 23 -11.81 -0.71 11.76
CA PRO A 23 -13.18 -0.24 11.74
C PRO A 23 -14.13 -1.44 11.57
N ALA A 24 -15.19 -1.48 12.39
CA ALA A 24 -16.09 -2.63 12.53
C ALA A 24 -16.78 -3.07 11.22
N ASP A 25 -16.74 -2.23 10.19
CA ASP A 25 -17.38 -2.44 8.89
C ASP A 25 -16.45 -3.00 7.81
N ARG A 26 -15.20 -3.32 8.17
CA ARG A 26 -14.24 -3.84 7.20
C ARG A 26 -14.37 -5.35 7.06
N THR A 27 -14.64 -5.82 5.84
CA THR A 27 -14.55 -7.25 5.51
C THR A 27 -13.14 -7.75 5.86
N PRO A 28 -13.00 -8.86 6.61
CA PRO A 28 -11.71 -9.45 6.88
C PRO A 28 -10.98 -9.82 5.58
N PRO A 29 -9.64 -9.86 5.58
CA PRO A 29 -8.91 -10.39 4.43
C PRO A 29 -9.26 -11.87 4.21
N MET A 30 -9.25 -12.30 2.96
CA MET A 30 -9.49 -13.70 2.62
C MET A 30 -8.25 -14.54 2.94
N SER A 31 -8.47 -15.62 3.67
CA SER A 31 -7.46 -16.66 3.86
C SER A 31 -7.15 -17.38 2.54
N MET A 32 -6.01 -18.06 2.48
CA MET A 32 -5.65 -18.87 1.32
C MET A 32 -6.70 -19.95 1.01
N ASP A 33 -7.27 -20.58 2.04
CA ASP A 33 -8.31 -21.60 1.85
C ASP A 33 -9.58 -21.02 1.21
N GLU A 34 -10.01 -19.84 1.66
CA GLU A 34 -11.15 -19.14 1.06
C GLU A 34 -10.87 -18.71 -0.38
N ILE A 35 -9.65 -18.23 -0.67
CA ILE A 35 -9.21 -17.88 -2.01
C ILE A 35 -9.26 -19.12 -2.92
N MET A 36 -8.71 -20.24 -2.47
CA MET A 36 -8.69 -21.49 -3.23
C MET A 36 -10.08 -22.09 -3.39
N GLN A 37 -10.97 -21.92 -2.41
CA GLN A 37 -12.37 -22.33 -2.52
C GLN A 37 -13.11 -21.47 -3.55
N GLN A 38 -12.93 -20.15 -3.52
CA GLN A 38 -13.51 -19.23 -4.52
C GLN A 38 -13.04 -19.54 -5.95
N LEU A 39 -11.79 -19.99 -6.13
CA LEU A 39 -11.29 -20.49 -7.42
C LEU A 39 -11.97 -21.79 -7.86
N LYS A 40 -12.16 -22.75 -6.94
CA LYS A 40 -12.81 -24.04 -7.26
C LYS A 40 -14.27 -23.87 -7.65
N ASP A 41 -14.94 -22.90 -7.03
CA ASP A 41 -16.36 -22.61 -7.28
C ASP A 41 -16.57 -21.71 -8.51
N SER A 42 -15.49 -21.26 -9.16
CA SER A 42 -15.55 -20.42 -10.34
C SER A 42 -15.82 -21.21 -11.61
N GLU A 43 -16.59 -20.60 -12.51
CA GLU A 43 -16.76 -21.07 -13.89
C GLU A 43 -15.62 -20.62 -14.82
N LEU A 44 -14.76 -19.71 -14.36
CA LEU A 44 -13.61 -19.23 -15.13
C LEU A 44 -12.43 -20.20 -15.06
N VAL A 45 -11.66 -20.23 -16.15
CA VAL A 45 -10.39 -20.94 -16.20
C VAL A 45 -9.29 -20.04 -15.66
N TYR A 46 -8.63 -20.49 -14.59
CA TYR A 46 -7.44 -19.85 -14.03
C TYR A 46 -6.20 -20.67 -14.40
N VAL A 47 -5.21 -19.99 -14.97
CA VAL A 47 -3.91 -20.59 -15.30
C VAL A 47 -2.86 -19.97 -14.41
N ILE A 48 -2.21 -20.78 -13.58
CA ILE A 48 -1.15 -20.31 -12.68
C ILE A 48 0.19 -20.76 -13.25
N GLU A 49 1.06 -19.81 -13.58
CA GLU A 49 2.35 -20.08 -14.18
C GLU A 49 3.51 -19.43 -13.41
N PRO A 50 4.71 -20.03 -13.46
CA PRO A 50 5.92 -19.36 -13.02
C PRO A 50 6.25 -18.16 -13.91
N LEU A 51 6.56 -17.02 -13.29
CA LEU A 51 7.01 -15.80 -13.97
C LEU A 51 8.27 -16.04 -14.82
N ALA A 52 9.13 -16.98 -14.40
CA ALA A 52 10.32 -17.38 -15.14
C ALA A 52 10.03 -17.89 -16.57
N LYS A 53 8.79 -18.33 -16.87
CA LYS A 53 8.37 -18.71 -18.23
C LYS A 53 8.09 -17.49 -19.13
N HIS A 54 7.99 -16.29 -18.56
CA HIS A 54 7.64 -15.05 -19.25
C HIS A 54 8.76 -14.01 -19.07
N PRO A 55 9.97 -14.24 -19.60
CA PRO A 55 11.16 -13.40 -19.35
C PRO A 55 11.03 -11.95 -19.83
N GLN A 56 10.07 -11.67 -20.72
CA GLN A 56 9.74 -10.32 -21.19
C GLN A 56 8.95 -9.51 -20.15
N LEU A 57 8.30 -10.16 -19.19
CA LEU A 57 7.55 -9.51 -18.13
C LEU A 57 8.45 -9.31 -16.93
N LYS A 58 8.59 -8.05 -16.50
CA LYS A 58 9.40 -7.72 -15.34
C LYS A 58 8.49 -7.20 -14.21
N PRO A 59 8.75 -7.55 -12.94
CA PRO A 59 7.92 -7.10 -11.82
C PRO A 59 7.67 -5.58 -11.79
N GLU A 60 8.65 -4.78 -12.22
CA GLU A 60 8.54 -3.32 -12.24
C GLU A 60 7.46 -2.81 -13.22
N THR A 61 7.06 -3.61 -14.20
CA THR A 61 6.03 -3.26 -15.19
C THR A 61 4.65 -3.82 -14.86
N PHE A 62 4.50 -4.55 -13.74
CA PHE A 62 3.23 -5.21 -13.41
C PHE A 62 2.13 -4.23 -13.06
N VAL A 63 2.46 -3.11 -12.41
CA VAL A 63 1.46 -2.08 -12.07
C VAL A 63 0.82 -1.51 -13.34
N ASP A 64 1.64 -1.22 -14.37
CA ASP A 64 1.14 -0.77 -15.68
C ASP A 64 0.28 -1.84 -16.39
N SER A 65 0.46 -3.12 -16.04
CA SER A 65 -0.28 -4.25 -16.61
C SER A 65 -1.62 -4.50 -15.90
N TYR A 66 -1.66 -4.33 -14.57
CA TYR A 66 -2.90 -4.43 -13.79
C TYR A 66 -3.88 -3.31 -14.14
N TRP A 67 -3.34 -2.10 -14.30
CA TRP A 67 -4.13 -0.90 -14.50
C TRP A 67 -3.49 -0.07 -15.61
N PRO A 68 -3.84 -0.34 -16.88
CA PRO A 68 -3.37 0.48 -17.98
C PRO A 68 -3.73 1.94 -17.69
N ARG A 69 -2.76 2.86 -17.89
CA ARG A 69 -3.02 4.30 -17.82
C ARG A 69 -4.31 4.57 -18.61
N HIS A 70 -5.27 5.27 -18.00
CA HIS A 70 -6.66 5.48 -18.48
C HIS A 70 -7.74 4.50 -18.00
N SER A 71 -7.46 3.51 -17.12
CA SER A 71 -8.53 2.79 -16.44
C SER A 71 -9.36 3.77 -15.60
N LYS A 72 -10.69 3.78 -15.79
CA LYS A 72 -11.58 4.60 -14.98
C LYS A 72 -11.43 4.19 -13.50
N ILE A 73 -11.06 5.13 -12.65
CA ILE A 73 -11.13 4.96 -11.19
C ILE A 73 -12.58 5.16 -10.76
N ARG A 74 -13.07 4.33 -9.85
CA ARG A 74 -14.39 4.53 -9.25
C ARG A 74 -14.31 5.66 -8.21
N ASP A 75 -15.16 6.66 -8.36
CA ASP A 75 -15.43 7.66 -7.33
C ASP A 75 -16.37 7.01 -6.32
N ASP A 76 -15.84 6.39 -5.27
CA ASP A 76 -16.63 5.58 -4.33
C ASP A 76 -17.51 6.40 -3.39
N ASP A 77 -17.46 7.73 -3.46
CA ASP A 77 -18.31 8.61 -2.66
C ASP A 77 -18.68 9.88 -3.45
N ASP A 78 -19.96 10.03 -3.80
CA ASP A 78 -20.61 11.24 -4.34
C ASP A 78 -20.60 12.43 -3.34
N LYS A 79 -19.72 12.43 -2.34
CA LYS A 79 -19.47 13.60 -1.50
C LYS A 79 -18.31 14.35 -2.10
N GLU A 80 -18.62 15.32 -2.96
CA GLU A 80 -17.67 16.32 -3.45
C GLU A 80 -16.91 16.95 -2.27
N ALA A 81 -15.78 16.36 -1.89
CA ALA A 81 -14.76 17.11 -1.20
C ALA A 81 -14.30 18.18 -2.20
N PRO A 82 -14.20 19.46 -1.81
CA PRO A 82 -13.72 20.49 -2.72
C PRO A 82 -12.36 20.03 -3.26
N ALA A 83 -12.32 19.76 -4.56
CA ALA A 83 -11.13 19.23 -5.22
C ALA A 83 -9.99 20.22 -4.95
N ALA A 84 -8.92 19.72 -4.34
CA ALA A 84 -7.70 20.50 -4.25
C ALA A 84 -7.09 20.52 -5.67
N GLY A 85 -7.47 21.51 -6.47
CA GLY A 85 -7.06 21.57 -7.86
C GLY A 85 -5.53 21.64 -8.02
N PRO A 86 -5.00 21.44 -9.24
CA PRO A 86 -3.54 21.48 -9.51
C PRO A 86 -2.83 22.74 -8.99
N ALA A 87 -3.55 23.87 -8.91
CA ALA A 87 -3.04 25.10 -8.32
C ALA A 87 -2.68 24.98 -6.83
N ALA A 88 -3.40 24.15 -6.07
CA ALA A 88 -3.15 23.92 -4.64
C ALA A 88 -1.81 23.21 -4.42
N HIS A 89 -1.51 22.18 -5.21
CA HIS A 89 -0.20 21.52 -5.20
C HIS A 89 0.93 22.51 -5.48
N ARG A 90 0.81 23.29 -6.58
CA ARG A 90 1.85 24.25 -6.94
C ARG A 90 2.04 25.32 -5.86
N ALA A 91 0.96 25.79 -5.25
CA ALA A 91 1.01 26.73 -4.15
C ALA A 91 1.77 26.16 -2.93
N LEU A 92 1.51 24.91 -2.54
CA LEU A 92 2.21 24.22 -1.45
C LEU A 92 3.70 24.03 -1.76
N PHE A 93 4.02 23.61 -2.98
CA PHE A 93 5.42 23.49 -3.42
C PHE A 93 6.18 24.82 -3.32
N LEU A 94 5.59 25.91 -3.82
CA LEU A 94 6.19 27.25 -3.74
C LEU A 94 6.27 27.76 -2.30
N LYS A 95 5.28 27.45 -1.46
CA LYS A 95 5.29 27.75 -0.02
C LYS A 95 6.47 27.07 0.67
N GLY A 96 6.72 25.79 0.36
CA GLY A 96 7.89 25.07 0.87
C GLY A 96 9.22 25.72 0.47
N ARG A 97 9.34 26.16 -0.79
CA ARG A 97 10.52 26.92 -1.26
C ARG A 97 10.70 28.25 -0.52
N SER A 98 9.63 29.00 -0.30
CA SER A 98 9.67 30.26 0.44
C SER A 98 10.12 30.07 1.90
N PHE A 99 9.59 29.04 2.57
CA PHE A 99 10.02 28.68 3.92
C PHE A 99 11.49 28.25 3.97
N LEU A 100 11.95 27.47 2.98
CA LEU A 100 13.37 27.09 2.88
C LEU A 100 14.27 28.33 2.79
N GLN A 101 13.92 29.30 1.92
CA GLN A 101 14.67 30.54 1.75
C GLN A 101 14.72 31.38 3.03
N SER A 102 13.63 31.35 3.81
CA SER A 102 13.51 32.01 5.11
C SER A 102 14.09 31.19 6.27
N LYS A 103 14.77 30.06 6.00
CA LYS A 103 15.35 29.13 6.98
C LYS A 103 14.33 28.51 7.95
N GLN A 104 13.05 28.51 7.58
CA GLN A 104 11.96 27.85 8.29
C GLN A 104 11.87 26.38 7.85
N TYR A 105 12.86 25.58 8.25
CA TYR A 105 13.04 24.22 7.72
C TYR A 105 11.90 23.26 8.08
N ALA A 106 11.30 23.41 9.27
CA ALA A 106 10.20 22.55 9.67
C ALA A 106 8.97 22.81 8.78
N GLU A 107 8.62 24.07 8.58
CA GLU A 107 7.49 24.52 7.77
C GLU A 107 7.72 24.21 6.28
N ALA A 108 8.96 24.33 5.80
CA ALA A 108 9.34 23.92 4.45
C ALA A 108 9.05 22.44 4.21
N ARG A 109 9.46 21.58 5.16
CA ARG A 109 9.19 20.15 5.12
C ARG A 109 7.69 19.87 5.12
N GLU A 110 6.93 20.44 6.06
CA GLU A 110 5.48 20.18 6.13
C GLU A 110 4.76 20.61 4.84
N ALA A 111 5.12 21.77 4.27
CA ALA A 111 4.53 22.23 3.01
C ALA A 111 4.82 21.30 1.82
N TRP A 112 6.04 20.74 1.74
CA TRP A 112 6.37 19.75 0.70
C TRP A 112 5.75 18.38 0.94
N ILE A 113 5.58 17.95 2.20
CA ILE A 113 4.80 16.75 2.51
C ILE A 113 3.35 16.95 2.07
N ASP A 114 2.74 18.09 2.37
CA ASP A 114 1.36 18.40 1.95
C ASP A 114 1.25 18.47 0.41
N ALA A 115 2.29 18.95 -0.29
CA ALA A 115 2.35 18.89 -1.75
C ALA A 115 2.35 17.43 -2.26
N LEU A 116 3.15 16.54 -1.67
CA LEU A 116 3.17 15.11 -2.01
C LEU A 116 1.85 14.39 -1.68
N VAL A 117 1.07 14.87 -0.72
CA VAL A 117 -0.27 14.33 -0.47
C VAL A 117 -1.19 14.60 -1.66
N LEU A 118 -1.09 15.78 -2.29
CA LEU A 118 -1.95 16.14 -3.42
C LEU A 118 -1.46 15.55 -4.75
N HIS A 119 -0.15 15.44 -4.93
CA HIS A 119 0.47 14.82 -6.09
C HIS A 119 1.54 13.83 -5.62
N PRO A 120 1.14 12.58 -5.31
CA PRO A 120 2.08 11.53 -4.94
C PRO A 120 3.14 11.32 -6.04
N GLN A 121 4.35 10.98 -5.62
CA GLN A 121 5.49 10.72 -6.52
C GLN A 121 5.87 11.90 -7.43
N ASP A 122 5.40 13.13 -7.15
CA ASP A 122 5.82 14.34 -7.88
C ASP A 122 7.35 14.51 -7.80
N THR A 123 7.99 14.47 -8.97
CA THR A 123 9.45 14.43 -9.07
C THR A 123 10.06 15.75 -8.59
N GLU A 124 9.46 16.91 -8.90
CA GLU A 124 9.97 18.23 -8.47
C GLU A 124 9.99 18.34 -6.94
N THR A 125 8.91 17.90 -6.29
CA THR A 125 8.79 17.92 -4.82
C THR A 125 9.74 16.92 -4.15
N LEU A 126 9.85 15.70 -4.68
CA LEU A 126 10.78 14.69 -4.17
C LEU A 126 12.24 15.12 -4.32
N GLU A 127 12.61 15.70 -5.45
CA GLU A 127 13.96 16.24 -5.68
C GLU A 127 14.26 17.42 -4.76
N ALA A 128 13.30 18.30 -4.51
CA ALA A 128 13.45 19.41 -3.57
C ALA A 128 13.69 18.90 -2.13
N LEU A 129 12.92 17.92 -1.68
CA LEU A 129 13.13 17.26 -0.38
C LEU A 129 14.51 16.58 -0.32
N LYS A 130 14.86 15.82 -1.37
CA LYS A 130 16.12 15.05 -1.44
C LYS A 130 17.36 15.95 -1.44
N THR A 131 17.32 17.04 -2.22
CA THR A 131 18.41 18.02 -2.30
C THR A 131 18.66 18.71 -0.96
N ASN A 132 17.61 18.82 -0.12
CA ASN A 132 17.67 19.55 1.15
C ASN A 132 17.63 18.63 2.38
N GLU A 133 17.88 17.31 2.24
CA GLU A 133 17.82 16.32 3.33
C GLU A 133 18.55 16.77 4.60
N ALA A 134 19.78 17.28 4.45
CA ALA A 134 20.61 17.73 5.56
C ALA A 134 20.04 18.96 6.28
N LEU A 135 19.54 19.95 5.53
CA LEU A 135 18.95 21.18 6.11
C LEU A 135 17.62 20.87 6.82
N LEU A 136 16.83 19.97 6.25
CA LEU A 136 15.52 19.58 6.74
C LEU A 136 15.57 18.51 7.85
N LYS A 137 16.75 17.90 8.08
CA LYS A 137 16.96 16.77 9.00
C LYS A 137 16.05 15.58 8.67
N ILE A 138 16.00 15.22 7.40
CA ILE A 138 15.17 14.12 6.89
C ILE A 138 15.99 13.15 6.04
N LYS A 139 15.41 11.98 5.79
CA LYS A 139 15.81 11.05 4.73
C LYS A 139 14.61 10.76 3.85
N VAL A 140 14.80 10.93 2.54
CA VAL A 140 13.81 10.64 1.51
C VAL A 140 14.03 9.21 0.99
N PHE A 141 13.03 8.36 1.17
CA PHE A 141 12.95 7.03 0.60
C PHE A 141 11.88 7.03 -0.48
N ASN A 142 12.32 7.03 -1.74
CA ASN A 142 11.44 6.92 -2.90
C ASN A 142 11.78 5.62 -3.65
N ARG A 143 11.54 4.49 -2.99
CA ARG A 143 11.64 3.17 -3.63
C ARG A 143 10.22 2.75 -4.01
N PRO A 144 9.89 2.67 -5.31
CA PRO A 144 8.60 2.17 -5.76
C PRO A 144 8.34 0.77 -5.20
N PHE A 145 7.13 0.51 -4.71
CA PHE A 145 6.70 -0.88 -4.48
C PHE A 145 6.66 -1.65 -5.81
N VAL A 146 7.16 -2.89 -5.77
CA VAL A 146 7.26 -3.80 -6.92
C VAL A 146 6.59 -5.14 -6.58
N PRO A 147 5.34 -5.38 -6.99
CA PRO A 147 4.68 -6.66 -6.74
C PRO A 147 5.37 -7.78 -7.53
N GLN A 148 5.52 -8.96 -6.91
CA GLN A 148 6.17 -10.10 -7.56
C GLN A 148 5.18 -11.06 -8.23
N ALA A 149 3.90 -10.75 -8.20
CA ALA A 149 2.86 -11.47 -8.92
C ALA A 149 2.04 -10.55 -9.83
N LEU A 150 1.56 -11.12 -10.93
CA LEU A 150 0.73 -10.46 -11.94
C LEU A 150 -0.52 -11.31 -12.20
N ALA A 151 -1.70 -10.68 -12.27
CA ALA A 151 -2.89 -11.29 -12.86
C ALA A 151 -3.26 -10.52 -14.12
N ARG A 152 -3.65 -11.24 -15.18
CA ARG A 152 -4.08 -10.63 -16.45
C ARG A 152 -5.10 -11.50 -17.17
N HIS A 153 -5.92 -10.89 -18.01
CA HIS A 153 -6.76 -11.63 -18.94
C HIS A 153 -5.92 -12.44 -19.92
N ALA A 154 -6.28 -13.71 -20.13
CA ALA A 154 -5.64 -14.62 -21.07
C ALA A 154 -6.71 -15.42 -21.83
N GLY A 155 -7.05 -14.96 -23.04
CA GLY A 155 -8.16 -15.53 -23.81
C GLY A 155 -9.49 -15.37 -23.07
N ALA A 156 -10.18 -16.49 -22.81
CA ALA A 156 -11.43 -16.50 -22.06
C ALA A 156 -11.24 -16.65 -20.53
N GLY A 157 -10.01 -16.81 -20.07
CA GLY A 157 -9.68 -17.03 -18.66
C GLY A 157 -8.80 -15.93 -18.08
N ILE A 158 -8.24 -16.21 -16.91
CA ILE A 158 -7.27 -15.35 -16.24
C ILE A 158 -5.98 -16.12 -15.99
N GLU A 159 -4.87 -15.49 -16.30
CA GLU A 159 -3.54 -16.01 -16.00
C GLU A 159 -2.97 -15.28 -14.78
N VAL A 160 -2.39 -16.06 -13.87
CA VAL A 160 -1.67 -15.60 -12.68
C VAL A 160 -0.21 -16.02 -12.80
N LEU A 161 0.68 -15.04 -12.81
CA LEU A 161 2.13 -15.24 -12.86
C LEU A 161 2.71 -14.95 -11.48
N THR A 162 3.45 -15.89 -10.91
CA THR A 162 4.15 -15.74 -9.62
C THR A 162 5.59 -16.22 -9.72
N PRO A 163 6.53 -15.83 -8.84
CA PRO A 163 7.95 -16.08 -9.08
C PRO A 163 8.30 -17.56 -9.29
N GLU A 164 7.63 -18.47 -8.58
CA GLU A 164 7.84 -19.91 -8.71
C GLU A 164 6.59 -20.71 -9.12
N GLY A 165 5.53 -20.05 -9.58
CA GLY A 165 4.27 -20.74 -9.97
C GLY A 165 3.55 -21.40 -8.79
N GLY A 166 3.73 -20.87 -7.57
CA GLY A 166 3.08 -21.38 -6.36
C GLY A 166 3.83 -22.48 -5.59
N LYS A 167 5.16 -22.59 -5.74
CA LYS A 167 5.98 -23.47 -4.89
C LYS A 167 6.13 -22.91 -3.46
N ALA A 168 6.46 -23.80 -2.51
CA ALA A 168 6.64 -23.49 -1.10
C ALA A 168 7.63 -22.33 -0.85
N GLY A 169 7.31 -21.47 0.11
CA GLY A 169 8.14 -20.33 0.53
C GLY A 169 7.89 -19.00 -0.19
N GLN A 170 6.96 -18.96 -1.16
CA GLN A 170 6.51 -17.72 -1.84
C GLN A 170 5.00 -17.71 -2.15
N SER A 171 4.22 -18.47 -1.38
CA SER A 171 2.77 -18.61 -1.51
C SER A 171 2.04 -17.31 -1.19
N HIS A 172 2.65 -16.40 -0.42
CA HIS A 172 2.10 -15.05 -0.21
C HIS A 172 1.90 -14.26 -1.51
N TRP A 173 2.83 -14.37 -2.46
CA TRP A 173 2.67 -13.77 -3.79
C TRP A 173 1.61 -14.49 -4.63
N LEU A 174 1.44 -15.80 -4.44
CA LEU A 174 0.33 -16.54 -5.04
C LEU A 174 -1.02 -16.04 -4.52
N ALA A 175 -1.17 -15.86 -3.21
CA ALA A 175 -2.38 -15.32 -2.61
C ALA A 175 -2.71 -13.92 -3.17
N TYR A 176 -1.71 -13.04 -3.26
CA TYR A 176 -1.86 -11.73 -3.91
C TYR A 176 -2.33 -11.86 -5.36
N GLY A 177 -1.61 -12.62 -6.19
CA GLY A 177 -1.90 -12.76 -7.61
C GLY A 177 -3.27 -13.38 -7.88
N VAL A 178 -3.64 -14.42 -7.13
CA VAL A 178 -4.94 -15.07 -7.28
C VAL A 178 -6.08 -14.18 -6.81
N LEU A 179 -5.94 -13.47 -5.69
CA LEU A 179 -7.01 -12.57 -5.24
C LEU A 179 -7.21 -11.42 -6.24
N LYS A 180 -6.12 -10.88 -6.82
CA LYS A 180 -6.21 -9.94 -7.95
C LYS A 180 -6.93 -10.54 -9.16
N ALA A 181 -6.69 -11.82 -9.48
CA ALA A 181 -7.40 -12.52 -10.54
C ALA A 181 -8.90 -12.66 -10.26
N ILE A 182 -9.28 -12.99 -9.01
CA ILE A 182 -10.68 -13.04 -8.58
C ILE A 182 -11.35 -11.66 -8.74
N TRP A 183 -10.71 -10.59 -8.26
CA TRP A 183 -11.21 -9.21 -8.43
C TRP A 183 -11.44 -8.80 -9.88
N MET A 184 -10.60 -9.31 -10.79
CA MET A 184 -10.64 -9.05 -12.23
C MET A 184 -11.70 -9.92 -12.95
N GLY A 185 -11.84 -11.19 -12.56
CA GLY A 185 -12.65 -12.18 -13.27
C GLY A 185 -14.04 -12.40 -12.73
N GLU A 186 -14.29 -12.07 -11.46
CA GLU A 186 -15.52 -12.44 -10.78
C GLU A 186 -16.41 -11.20 -10.52
N PRO A 187 -17.25 -10.75 -11.47
CA PRO A 187 -18.19 -9.64 -11.27
C PRO A 187 -19.08 -9.84 -10.03
N GLY A 188 -19.42 -11.09 -9.72
CA GLY A 188 -20.20 -11.45 -8.53
C GLY A 188 -19.45 -11.19 -7.23
N PHE A 189 -18.18 -11.59 -7.15
CA PHE A 189 -17.30 -11.28 -6.01
C PHE A 189 -17.17 -9.77 -5.85
N ARG A 190 -16.85 -9.08 -6.95
CA ARG A 190 -16.67 -7.63 -6.96
C ARG A 190 -17.91 -6.88 -6.50
N LYS A 191 -19.09 -7.24 -7.02
CA LYS A 191 -20.37 -6.66 -6.60
C LYS A 191 -20.65 -6.86 -5.10
N ARG A 192 -20.24 -7.98 -4.50
CA ARG A 192 -20.38 -8.16 -3.04
C ARG A 192 -19.47 -7.21 -2.26
N MET A 193 -18.25 -7.01 -2.75
CA MET A 193 -17.22 -6.24 -2.04
C MET A 193 -17.33 -4.73 -2.22
N THR A 194 -17.83 -4.27 -3.38
CA THR A 194 -17.86 -2.84 -3.72
C THR A 194 -19.26 -2.33 -4.06
N HIS A 195 -20.25 -3.22 -4.22
CA HIS A 195 -21.56 -2.91 -4.83
C HIS A 195 -21.52 -2.56 -6.33
N ASP A 196 -20.39 -2.76 -7.02
CA ASP A 196 -20.25 -2.54 -8.47
C ASP A 196 -19.56 -3.73 -9.15
N PRO A 197 -20.18 -4.37 -10.16
CA PRO A 197 -19.57 -5.51 -10.86
C PRO A 197 -18.46 -5.11 -11.84
N ARG A 198 -18.31 -3.83 -12.21
CA ARG A 198 -17.34 -3.39 -13.23
C ARG A 198 -15.92 -3.43 -12.67
N HIS A 199 -15.00 -4.06 -13.38
CA HIS A 199 -13.58 -4.07 -13.03
C HIS A 199 -12.93 -2.69 -13.26
N VAL A 200 -12.68 -1.98 -12.16
CA VAL A 200 -12.10 -0.63 -12.07
C VAL A 200 -11.12 -0.62 -10.90
N TRP A 201 -10.16 0.30 -10.84
CA TRP A 201 -9.29 0.32 -9.66
C TRP A 201 -10.09 0.72 -8.40
N THR A 202 -9.87 0.03 -7.28
CA THR A 202 -10.35 0.45 -5.96
C THR A 202 -9.28 0.22 -4.88
N ALA A 203 -9.22 1.10 -3.89
CA ALA A 203 -8.32 0.91 -2.75
C ALA A 203 -8.68 -0.35 -1.95
N THR A 204 -9.96 -0.72 -1.90
CA THR A 204 -10.46 -1.94 -1.25
C THR A 204 -9.84 -3.20 -1.86
N GLU A 205 -9.78 -3.27 -3.18
CA GLU A 205 -9.15 -4.39 -3.90
C GLU A 205 -7.67 -4.54 -3.55
N GLU A 206 -6.91 -3.45 -3.60
CA GLU A 206 -5.47 -3.50 -3.28
C GLU A 206 -5.23 -3.83 -1.82
N LEU A 207 -6.02 -3.26 -0.90
CA LEU A 207 -5.93 -3.56 0.52
C LEU A 207 -6.22 -5.04 0.83
N GLN A 208 -7.30 -5.59 0.27
CA GLN A 208 -7.66 -7.00 0.44
C GLN A 208 -6.57 -7.92 -0.11
N SER A 209 -6.01 -7.59 -1.28
CA SER A 209 -4.94 -8.36 -1.92
C SER A 209 -3.66 -8.34 -1.09
N LEU A 210 -3.24 -7.17 -0.58
CA LEU A 210 -2.05 -7.03 0.24
C LEU A 210 -2.20 -7.65 1.63
N GLU A 211 -3.39 -7.57 2.25
CA GLU A 211 -3.60 -8.21 3.55
C GLU A 211 -3.65 -9.72 3.44
N SER A 212 -4.22 -10.26 2.37
CA SER A 212 -4.19 -11.71 2.11
C SER A 212 -2.76 -12.20 1.87
N LEU A 213 -1.94 -11.41 1.15
CA LEU A 213 -0.49 -11.64 1.03
C LEU A 213 0.15 -11.70 2.42
N LEU A 214 -0.07 -10.68 3.26
CA LEU A 214 0.55 -10.60 4.58
C LEU A 214 0.10 -11.71 5.52
N GLN A 215 -1.17 -12.14 5.44
CA GLN A 215 -1.68 -13.26 6.22
C GLN A 215 -0.95 -14.56 5.86
N VAL A 216 -0.78 -14.85 4.57
CA VAL A 216 -0.03 -16.04 4.12
C VAL A 216 1.45 -15.92 4.47
N TYR A 217 2.04 -14.73 4.32
CA TYR A 217 3.43 -14.47 4.68
C TYR A 217 3.72 -14.76 6.15
N GLU A 218 2.82 -14.40 7.07
CA GLU A 218 2.97 -14.70 8.50
C GLU A 218 2.90 -16.20 8.81
N VAL A 219 2.10 -16.96 8.04
CA VAL A 219 2.07 -18.42 8.16
C VAL A 219 3.40 -19.02 7.67
N GLU A 220 3.86 -18.62 6.49
CA GLU A 220 5.13 -19.10 5.92
C GLU A 220 6.33 -18.77 6.82
N LYS A 221 6.30 -17.63 7.50
CA LYS A 221 7.35 -17.21 8.45
C LYS A 221 7.53 -18.16 9.64
N SER A 222 6.52 -18.96 9.95
CA SER A 222 6.60 -19.98 11.01
C SER A 222 7.28 -21.27 10.58
N GLU A 223 7.59 -21.43 9.29
CA GLU A 223 8.23 -22.62 8.72
C GLU A 223 9.76 -22.63 8.93
N SER A 224 10.35 -23.82 9.05
CA SER A 224 11.76 -23.97 9.43
C SER A 224 12.78 -23.53 8.36
N ASP A 225 12.39 -23.50 7.10
CA ASP A 225 13.21 -23.14 5.93
C ASP A 225 12.80 -21.79 5.32
N PHE A 226 12.02 -21.01 6.06
CA PHE A 226 11.54 -19.71 5.64
C PHE A 226 12.67 -18.74 5.26
N LYS A 227 12.54 -18.12 4.09
CA LYS A 227 13.42 -17.06 3.62
C LYS A 227 12.66 -15.73 3.64
N PRO A 228 13.11 -14.73 4.40
CA PRO A 228 12.46 -13.43 4.44
C PRO A 228 12.37 -12.79 3.06
N ASP A 229 11.18 -12.28 2.73
CA ASP A 229 10.96 -11.43 1.56
C ASP A 229 11.07 -9.95 1.99
N PRO A 230 12.05 -9.19 1.47
CA PRO A 230 12.21 -7.78 1.85
C PRO A 230 11.02 -6.88 1.53
N GLU A 231 10.29 -7.13 0.44
CA GLU A 231 9.08 -6.36 0.10
C GLU A 231 7.94 -6.71 1.06
N ALA A 232 7.74 -8.00 1.37
CA ALA A 232 6.71 -8.42 2.31
C ALA A 232 7.00 -7.95 3.75
N GLU A 233 8.25 -7.98 4.22
CA GLU A 233 8.61 -7.41 5.53
C GLU A 233 8.35 -5.90 5.60
N TRP A 234 8.65 -5.18 4.52
CA TRP A 234 8.41 -3.74 4.45
C TRP A 234 6.91 -3.43 4.48
N LEU A 235 6.11 -4.12 3.67
CA LEU A 235 4.64 -4.03 3.68
C LEU A 235 4.08 -4.37 5.06
N ARG A 236 4.54 -5.46 5.67
CA ARG A 236 4.10 -5.90 7.00
C ARG A 236 4.28 -4.79 8.02
N LYS A 237 5.45 -4.12 8.00
CA LYS A 237 5.73 -2.99 8.89
C LYS A 237 4.77 -1.82 8.66
N ILE A 238 4.56 -1.43 7.40
CA ILE A 238 3.63 -0.36 7.02
C ILE A 238 2.21 -0.63 7.54
N PHE A 239 1.71 -1.86 7.32
CA PHE A 239 0.36 -2.25 7.71
C PHE A 239 0.22 -2.36 9.23
N ALA A 240 1.23 -2.91 9.93
CA ALA A 240 1.25 -2.97 11.39
C ALA A 240 1.23 -1.59 12.05
N ASP A 241 1.83 -0.59 11.41
CA ASP A 241 1.81 0.81 11.87
C ASP A 241 0.51 1.55 11.46
N GLY A 242 -0.47 0.88 10.84
CA GLY A 242 -1.73 1.48 10.41
C GLY A 242 -1.63 2.36 9.16
N ASN A 243 -0.54 2.28 8.40
CA ASN A 243 -0.29 3.12 7.21
C ASN A 243 -0.69 2.42 5.89
N GLY A 244 -1.34 1.26 5.93
CA GLY A 244 -1.68 0.47 4.73
C GLY A 244 -2.53 1.21 3.69
N MET A 245 -3.55 1.96 4.13
CA MET A 245 -4.37 2.77 3.21
C MET A 245 -3.55 3.91 2.59
N GLY A 246 -2.74 4.61 3.38
CA GLY A 246 -1.88 5.69 2.87
C GLY A 246 -0.86 5.17 1.86
N PHE A 247 -0.31 3.98 2.09
CA PHE A 247 0.53 3.26 1.13
C PHE A 247 -0.23 2.93 -0.16
N VAL A 248 -1.42 2.34 -0.08
CA VAL A 248 -2.21 1.99 -1.28
C VAL A 248 -2.52 3.21 -2.13
N LEU A 249 -2.93 4.32 -1.52
CA LEU A 249 -3.23 5.56 -2.23
C LEU A 249 -1.97 6.19 -2.85
N TYR A 250 -0.87 6.24 -2.09
CA TYR A 250 0.39 6.85 -2.53
C TYR A 250 1.13 6.03 -3.59
N GLU A 251 1.30 4.73 -3.37
CA GLU A 251 2.14 3.86 -4.22
C GLU A 251 1.38 3.26 -5.39
N LEU A 252 0.12 2.87 -5.19
CA LEU A 252 -0.65 2.13 -6.21
C LEU A 252 -1.66 3.04 -6.90
N GLY A 253 -2.53 3.69 -6.13
CA GLY A 253 -3.61 4.52 -6.68
C GLY A 253 -3.11 5.67 -7.53
N SER A 254 -2.06 6.36 -7.09
CA SER A 254 -1.46 7.47 -7.85
C SER A 254 -0.81 7.07 -9.18
N ARG A 255 -0.38 5.80 -9.32
CA ARG A 255 0.16 5.26 -10.58
C ARG A 255 -0.96 4.99 -11.59
N VAL A 256 -2.16 4.67 -11.09
CA VAL A 256 -3.36 4.47 -11.92
C VAL A 256 -3.94 5.81 -12.36
N ASP A 257 -4.11 6.74 -11.41
CA ASP A 257 -4.51 8.12 -11.67
C ASP A 257 -3.70 9.09 -10.79
N PRO A 258 -2.81 9.90 -11.40
CA PRO A 258 -2.09 10.95 -10.68
C PRO A 258 -3.00 11.98 -9.99
N SER A 259 -4.26 12.09 -10.39
CA SER A 259 -5.25 13.02 -9.83
C SER A 259 -6.12 12.40 -8.73
N LEU A 260 -5.93 11.13 -8.38
CA LEU A 260 -6.72 10.41 -7.37
C LEU A 260 -6.85 11.21 -6.06
N MET A 261 -5.73 11.77 -5.59
CA MET A 261 -5.70 12.45 -4.29
C MET A 261 -6.54 13.73 -4.25
N GLN A 262 -6.93 14.27 -5.40
CA GLN A 262 -7.84 15.42 -5.49
C GLN A 262 -9.29 15.02 -5.22
N ARG A 263 -9.64 13.74 -5.37
CA ARG A 263 -11.01 13.20 -5.27
C ARG A 263 -11.28 12.43 -3.98
N VAL A 264 -10.24 11.88 -3.35
CA VAL A 264 -10.39 11.17 -2.06
C VAL A 264 -10.73 12.12 -0.91
N SER A 265 -11.31 11.55 0.15
CA SER A 265 -11.72 12.28 1.35
C SER A 265 -10.53 12.88 2.11
N GLN A 266 -10.81 13.86 2.98
CA GLN A 266 -9.79 14.44 3.86
C GLN A 266 -9.16 13.38 4.79
N ALA A 267 -9.94 12.42 5.29
CA ALA A 267 -9.44 11.34 6.13
C ALA A 267 -8.45 10.44 5.37
N GLU A 268 -8.67 10.19 4.09
CA GLU A 268 -7.75 9.43 3.24
C GLU A 268 -6.48 10.22 2.92
N ARG A 269 -6.59 11.54 2.70
CA ARG A 269 -5.43 12.42 2.57
C ARG A 269 -4.58 12.41 3.84
N GLU A 270 -5.19 12.41 5.02
CA GLU A 270 -4.48 12.33 6.30
C GLU A 270 -3.76 10.99 6.49
N LYS A 271 -4.40 9.87 6.12
CA LYS A 271 -3.74 8.55 6.09
C LYS A 271 -2.55 8.54 5.12
N THR A 272 -2.69 9.15 3.96
CA THR A 272 -1.61 9.29 2.97
C THR A 272 -0.48 10.15 3.50
N ARG A 273 -0.81 11.26 4.16
CA ARG A 273 0.17 12.14 4.84
C ARG A 273 0.95 11.40 5.92
N ALA A 274 0.27 10.57 6.71
CA ALA A 274 0.90 9.74 7.73
C ALA A 274 1.90 8.76 7.09
N TYR A 275 1.50 8.07 6.02
CA TYR A 275 2.41 7.19 5.26
C TYR A 275 3.63 7.96 4.74
N ILE A 276 3.44 9.11 4.09
CA ILE A 276 4.53 9.94 3.57
C ILE A 276 5.48 10.32 4.71
N THR A 277 4.96 10.80 5.84
CA THR A 277 5.77 11.26 6.98
C THR A 277 6.57 10.12 7.62
N ASN A 278 6.01 8.91 7.66
CA ASN A 278 6.60 7.78 8.36
C ASN A 278 7.51 6.92 7.49
N TYR A 279 7.30 6.90 6.17
CA TYR A 279 7.96 5.95 5.27
C TYR A 279 8.64 6.60 4.06
N VAL A 280 8.16 7.74 3.58
CA VAL A 280 8.74 8.43 2.41
C VAL A 280 9.71 9.53 2.84
N VAL A 281 9.32 10.34 3.82
CA VAL A 281 10.05 11.52 4.32
C VAL A 281 10.30 11.35 5.81
N THR A 282 11.26 10.50 6.15
CA THR A 282 11.52 10.12 7.54
C THR A 282 12.43 11.14 8.22
N ARG A 283 12.18 11.44 9.51
CA ARG A 283 13.07 12.33 10.27
C ARG A 283 14.33 11.59 10.71
N LEU A 284 15.47 12.26 10.56
CA LEU A 284 16.72 11.82 11.19
C LEU A 284 16.62 12.15 12.69
N ARG A 285 16.90 11.14 13.53
CA ARG A 285 16.95 11.30 14.98
C ARG A 285 18.25 11.98 15.41
#